data_AF-A0A8T6N5P6-F1
#
_entry.id   AF-A0A8T6N5P6-F1
#
_cell.length_a   1.000
_cell.length_b   1.000
_cell.length_c   1.000
_cell.angle_alpha   90.00
_cell.angle_beta   90.00
_cell.angle_gamma   90.00
#
_symmetry.space_group_name_H-M   'P 1'
#
loop_
_entity.id
_entity.type
_entity.pdbx_description
1 polymer ?
#
loop_
_entity_poly.entity_id
_entity_poly.type
_entity_poly.pdbx_seq_one_letter_code
_entity_poly.pdbx_strand_id
1 'polypeptide(L)'
;VACWGRNDNGQLGDGTTTIRYTPTQTASLGAGRTALAASAGSYHPHIGQSSQTACPAGTYNPDTGSTNASACQEADAGHYVASPGSASQAACGLGTYQPNSGQSGCIDSGAGYFVDQLGAASQFECQIGTFQPTRGMSSCGPSSAGHYVDSPGSADETPCPAGTYNPHNGSTSQTACVSASLGYFVNLNGSSKQTPCPVSHVTLGEASISISECLIDSDNDKEPDLLDLDDDNDGVLDQNDLCSPGMTDWTSGLSNDYDGDGCHDEDEDLDDDNDGLSDLDEAARGTDPRDPDTDGDGVCDGPVAPANGDCTAQVDASGVEDLGPGYLWMLCCLVLLLLLLLLLPLIGRDRLRR
;
A
#
# COMPACT_ATOMS: atom_id res chain seq x y z
N VAL A 1 51.25 10.02 -61.34
CA VAL A 1 50.49 8.76 -61.48
C VAL A 1 50.38 8.45 -62.96
N ALA A 2 50.45 7.18 -63.36
CA ALA A 2 50.27 6.77 -64.75
C ALA A 2 49.21 5.68 -64.83
N CYS A 3 48.27 5.81 -65.76
CA CYS A 3 47.11 4.94 -65.90
C CYS A 3 46.95 4.45 -67.33
N TRP A 4 46.38 3.25 -67.47
CA TRP A 4 46.08 2.63 -68.75
C TRP A 4 44.78 1.84 -68.61
N GLY A 5 44.09 1.62 -69.73
CA GLY A 5 42.84 0.91 -69.82
C GLY A 5 41.81 1.69 -70.62
N ARG A 6 40.56 1.25 -70.48
CA ARG A 6 39.38 1.87 -71.08
C ARG A 6 39.25 3.32 -70.56
N ASN A 7 38.89 4.26 -71.43
CA ASN A 7 38.80 5.69 -71.09
C ASN A 7 37.54 6.39 -71.63
N ASP A 8 36.53 5.64 -72.06
CA ASP A 8 35.35 6.17 -72.76
C ASP A 8 34.60 7.29 -71.99
N ASN A 9 34.76 7.35 -70.66
CA ASN A 9 34.16 8.32 -69.74
C ASN A 9 35.21 9.23 -69.06
N GLY A 10 36.46 9.26 -69.54
CA GLY A 10 37.54 10.05 -68.94
C GLY A 10 38.13 9.46 -67.66
N GLN A 11 37.88 8.18 -67.38
CA GLN A 11 38.27 7.49 -66.14
C GLN A 11 39.78 7.40 -65.89
N LEU A 12 40.62 7.64 -66.90
CA LEU A 12 42.08 7.66 -66.74
C LEU A 12 42.62 8.97 -66.19
N GLY A 13 41.82 10.04 -66.15
CA GLY A 13 42.23 11.33 -65.60
C GLY A 13 43.36 12.01 -66.38
N ASP A 14 43.57 11.67 -67.66
CA ASP A 14 44.58 12.28 -68.55
C ASP A 14 44.04 13.48 -69.36
N GLY A 15 42.81 13.94 -69.05
CA GLY A 15 42.14 15.01 -69.77
C GLY A 15 41.55 14.59 -71.12
N THR A 16 41.57 13.29 -71.45
CA THR A 16 41.02 12.73 -72.69
C THR A 16 39.98 11.66 -72.41
N THR A 17 39.22 11.25 -73.43
CA THR A 17 38.35 10.06 -73.41
C THR A 17 38.94 8.90 -74.22
N THR A 18 40.24 8.95 -74.53
CA THR A 18 40.92 7.98 -75.39
C THR A 18 41.46 6.80 -74.59
N ILE A 19 41.11 5.57 -74.98
CA ILE A 19 41.64 4.33 -74.40
C ILE A 19 43.18 4.35 -74.47
N ARG A 20 43.85 3.99 -73.38
CA ARG A 20 45.32 3.91 -73.31
C ARG A 20 45.73 2.46 -73.08
N TYR A 21 46.51 1.87 -73.99
CA TYR A 21 47.00 0.50 -73.81
C TYR A 21 48.35 0.42 -73.09
N THR A 22 48.96 1.58 -72.83
CA THR A 22 50.24 1.72 -72.11
C THR A 22 50.09 2.75 -70.99
N PRO A 23 50.85 2.60 -69.88
CA PRO A 23 50.80 3.55 -68.77
C PRO A 23 51.04 4.97 -69.25
N THR A 24 49.97 5.77 -69.24
CA THR A 24 49.99 7.17 -69.69
C THR A 24 49.90 8.07 -68.48
N GLN A 25 50.76 9.08 -68.42
CA GLN A 25 50.76 10.01 -67.29
C GLN A 25 49.41 10.72 -67.23
N THR A 26 48.75 10.64 -66.07
CA THR A 26 47.51 11.39 -65.82
C THR A 26 47.80 12.88 -65.92
N ALA A 27 46.78 13.72 -66.06
CA ALA A 27 46.95 15.17 -66.02
C ALA A 27 47.79 15.52 -64.79
N SER A 28 48.87 16.28 -65.01
CA SER A 28 49.80 16.68 -63.96
C SER A 28 49.00 17.22 -62.78
N LEU A 29 49.25 16.70 -61.57
CA LEU A 29 48.65 17.23 -60.35
C LEU A 29 49.06 18.70 -60.10
N GLY A 30 49.98 19.25 -60.90
CA GLY A 30 50.63 20.54 -60.72
C GLY A 30 52.02 20.38 -60.10
N ALA A 31 52.92 21.34 -60.35
CA ALA A 31 54.24 21.33 -59.73
C ALA A 31 54.11 21.33 -58.20
N GLY A 32 54.76 20.36 -57.54
CA GLY A 32 54.75 20.22 -56.08
C GLY A 32 53.56 19.44 -55.50
N ARG A 33 52.70 18.81 -56.33
CA ARG A 33 51.59 17.96 -55.84
C ARG A 33 51.88 16.47 -56.03
N THR A 34 51.73 15.70 -54.95
CA THR A 34 51.83 14.23 -54.93
C THR A 34 50.43 13.66 -54.68
N ALA A 35 50.08 12.54 -55.31
CA ALA A 35 48.84 11.84 -54.98
C ALA A 35 48.95 11.28 -53.56
N LEU A 36 48.19 11.83 -52.61
CA LEU A 36 47.97 11.18 -51.32
C LEU A 36 46.93 10.07 -51.50
N ALA A 37 47.13 8.95 -50.82
CA ALA A 37 46.14 7.88 -50.72
C ALA A 37 44.84 8.41 -50.07
N ALA A 38 43.68 7.78 -50.33
CA ALA A 38 42.48 8.08 -49.56
C ALA A 38 42.77 7.87 -48.07
N SER A 39 42.39 8.82 -47.21
CA SER A 39 42.44 8.56 -45.78
C SER A 39 41.42 7.46 -45.42
N ALA A 40 41.63 6.80 -44.28
CA ALA A 40 40.60 5.94 -43.71
C ALA A 40 39.28 6.72 -43.58
N GLY A 41 38.18 6.00 -43.74
CA GLY A 41 36.82 6.52 -43.83
C GLY A 41 36.41 7.09 -45.19
N SER A 42 37.31 7.14 -46.18
CA SER A 42 37.02 7.68 -47.52
C SER A 42 37.58 6.80 -48.64
N TYR A 43 37.18 7.06 -49.88
CA TYR A 43 37.68 6.40 -51.09
C TYR A 43 37.77 7.38 -52.27
N HIS A 44 38.57 7.05 -53.28
CA HIS A 44 38.68 7.81 -54.52
C HIS A 44 38.03 7.04 -55.68
N PRO A 45 36.75 7.31 -56.06
CA PRO A 45 36.07 6.57 -57.13
C PRO A 45 36.69 6.73 -58.52
N HIS A 46 37.45 7.81 -58.74
CA HIS A 46 38.06 8.12 -60.04
C HIS A 46 39.51 8.57 -59.88
N ILE A 47 40.35 8.17 -60.82
CA ILE A 47 41.76 8.59 -60.85
C ILE A 47 41.84 10.09 -61.16
N GLY A 48 42.61 10.83 -60.36
CA GLY A 48 42.85 12.26 -60.57
C GLY A 48 41.86 13.20 -59.87
N GLN A 49 40.95 12.67 -59.04
CA GLN A 49 40.15 13.51 -58.15
C GLN A 49 41.02 14.29 -57.17
N SER A 50 40.70 15.56 -56.97
CA SER A 50 41.35 16.44 -56.00
C SER A 50 40.77 16.34 -54.59
N SER A 51 39.68 15.57 -54.41
CA SER A 51 39.00 15.33 -53.15
C SER A 51 38.60 13.86 -53.04
N GLN A 52 38.77 13.29 -51.85
CA GLN A 52 38.23 11.97 -51.52
C GLN A 52 36.72 12.04 -51.27
N THR A 53 36.03 10.92 -51.48
CA THR A 53 34.62 10.73 -51.13
C THR A 53 34.52 10.00 -49.81
N ALA A 54 33.84 10.61 -48.84
CA ALA A 54 33.58 9.99 -47.54
C ALA A 54 32.62 8.80 -47.67
N CYS A 55 32.87 7.72 -46.93
CA CYS A 55 31.86 6.68 -46.73
C CYS A 55 30.63 7.29 -46.03
N PRO A 56 29.40 6.97 -46.49
CA PRO A 56 28.18 7.51 -45.88
C PRO A 56 28.04 7.06 -44.42
N ALA A 57 27.27 7.81 -43.62
CA ALA A 57 26.89 7.38 -42.28
C ALA A 57 26.21 5.99 -42.34
N GLY A 58 26.43 5.16 -41.33
CA GLY A 58 26.12 3.74 -41.37
C GLY A 58 27.23 2.85 -41.94
N THR A 59 28.21 3.42 -42.63
CA THR A 59 29.35 2.68 -43.19
C THR A 59 30.69 3.29 -42.78
N TYR A 60 31.73 2.46 -42.68
CA TYR A 60 33.09 2.89 -42.37
C TYR A 60 34.10 2.25 -43.31
N ASN A 61 35.27 2.85 -43.42
CA ASN A 61 36.38 2.24 -44.16
C ASN A 61 37.63 2.27 -43.28
N PRO A 62 38.10 1.14 -42.73
CA PRO A 62 39.30 1.11 -41.90
C PRO A 62 40.59 1.27 -42.73
N ASP A 63 40.51 1.05 -44.04
CA ASP A 63 41.67 1.00 -44.93
C ASP A 63 42.01 2.37 -45.52
N THR A 64 43.32 2.64 -45.61
CA THR A 64 43.84 3.78 -46.38
C THR A 64 44.07 3.39 -47.84
N GLY A 65 43.89 4.34 -48.77
CA GLY A 65 44.16 4.13 -50.19
C GLY A 65 43.04 3.47 -50.99
N SER A 66 41.84 3.36 -50.41
CA SER A 66 40.66 2.82 -51.08
C SER A 66 40.31 3.58 -52.37
N THR A 67 40.01 2.82 -53.42
CA THR A 67 39.81 3.34 -54.79
C THR A 67 38.38 3.21 -55.31
N ASN A 68 37.45 2.72 -54.48
CA ASN A 68 36.04 2.60 -54.86
C ASN A 68 35.13 2.49 -53.62
N ALA A 69 33.82 2.62 -53.86
CA ALA A 69 32.80 2.63 -52.82
C ALA A 69 32.63 1.29 -52.09
N SER A 70 33.05 0.16 -52.69
CA SER A 70 32.97 -1.15 -52.02
C SER A 70 33.94 -1.31 -50.85
N ALA A 71 34.84 -0.34 -50.64
CA ALA A 71 35.65 -0.26 -49.42
C ALA A 71 34.86 0.24 -48.20
N CYS A 72 33.66 0.81 -48.41
CA CYS A 72 32.77 1.18 -47.31
C CYS A 72 32.05 -0.07 -46.81
N GLN A 73 32.39 -0.47 -45.59
CA GLN A 73 31.81 -1.60 -44.88
C GLN A 73 30.63 -1.10 -44.03
N GLU A 74 29.53 -1.82 -44.04
CA GLU A 74 28.39 -1.52 -43.16
C GLU A 74 28.80 -1.69 -41.70
N ALA A 75 28.27 -0.83 -40.82
CA ALA A 75 28.38 -1.07 -39.38
C ALA A 75 27.72 -2.41 -39.03
N ASP A 76 28.37 -3.22 -38.22
CA ASP A 76 27.83 -4.49 -37.74
C ASP A 76 26.63 -4.27 -36.82
N ALA A 77 25.80 -5.31 -36.65
CA ALA A 77 24.77 -5.28 -35.62
C ALA A 77 25.40 -5.00 -34.23
N GLY A 78 24.70 -4.22 -33.42
CA GLY A 78 25.19 -3.67 -32.16
C GLY A 78 26.15 -2.50 -32.30
N HIS A 79 26.48 -2.08 -33.51
CA HIS A 79 27.34 -0.93 -33.77
C HIS A 79 26.64 0.11 -34.65
N TYR A 80 27.23 1.30 -34.72
CA TYR A 80 26.76 2.39 -35.56
C TYR A 80 27.92 3.25 -36.07
N VAL A 81 27.65 4.00 -37.15
CA VAL A 81 28.55 5.03 -37.67
C VAL A 81 27.78 6.34 -37.85
N ALA A 82 27.89 7.26 -36.89
CA ALA A 82 27.08 8.48 -36.87
C ALA A 82 27.43 9.49 -37.96
N SER A 83 28.71 9.60 -38.31
CA SER A 83 29.19 10.64 -39.24
C SER A 83 29.79 10.01 -40.50
N PRO A 84 29.52 10.58 -41.68
CA PRO A 84 30.23 10.20 -42.89
C PRO A 84 31.75 10.39 -42.72
N GLY A 85 32.53 9.56 -43.40
CA GLY A 85 34.00 9.69 -43.36
C GLY A 85 34.65 8.97 -42.18
N SER A 86 33.92 8.14 -41.45
CA SER A 86 34.44 7.45 -40.28
C SER A 86 35.32 6.27 -40.66
N ALA A 87 36.47 6.14 -39.98
CA ALA A 87 37.41 5.04 -40.17
C ALA A 87 37.03 3.78 -39.39
N SER A 88 36.07 3.88 -38.46
CA SER A 88 35.64 2.79 -37.59
C SER A 88 34.16 2.94 -37.24
N GLN A 89 33.56 1.83 -36.85
CA GLN A 89 32.26 1.81 -36.19
C GLN A 89 32.38 2.02 -34.66
N ALA A 90 31.31 2.52 -34.05
CA ALA A 90 31.18 2.66 -32.61
C ALA A 90 30.17 1.64 -32.06
N ALA A 91 30.48 1.01 -30.93
CA ALA A 91 29.55 0.10 -30.27
C ALA A 91 28.40 0.88 -29.62
N CYS A 92 27.19 0.29 -29.62
CA CYS A 92 26.09 0.81 -28.82
C CYS A 92 26.44 0.79 -27.33
N GLY A 93 26.10 1.88 -26.64
CA GLY A 93 26.31 2.02 -25.20
C GLY A 93 25.30 1.18 -24.40
N LEU A 94 25.56 1.01 -23.11
CA LEU A 94 24.61 0.38 -22.19
C LEU A 94 23.24 1.08 -22.28
N GLY A 95 22.17 0.29 -22.19
CA GLY A 95 20.80 0.75 -22.40
C GLY A 95 20.42 0.96 -23.86
N THR A 96 21.33 0.81 -24.83
CA THR A 96 21.03 0.98 -26.24
C THR A 96 21.46 -0.23 -27.06
N TYR A 97 20.74 -0.53 -28.13
CA TYR A 97 21.01 -1.67 -29.01
C TYR A 97 20.81 -1.30 -30.47
N GLN A 98 21.33 -2.14 -31.38
CA GLN A 98 21.11 -1.96 -32.81
C GLN A 98 20.97 -3.31 -33.52
N PRO A 99 19.75 -3.75 -33.88
CA PRO A 99 19.55 -5.08 -34.48
C PRO A 99 20.02 -5.19 -35.93
N ASN A 100 20.06 -4.07 -36.67
CA ASN A 100 20.36 -4.07 -38.09
C ASN A 100 21.78 -3.57 -38.35
N SER A 101 22.43 -4.10 -39.38
CA SER A 101 23.68 -3.52 -39.88
C SER A 101 23.43 -2.22 -40.64
N GLY A 102 24.50 -1.44 -40.84
CA GLY A 102 24.48 -0.24 -41.68
C GLY A 102 23.84 0.99 -41.04
N GLN A 103 23.72 1.01 -39.72
CA GLN A 103 22.96 2.05 -39.02
C GLN A 103 23.85 3.20 -38.53
N SER A 104 23.26 4.40 -38.49
CA SER A 104 23.95 5.62 -38.06
C SER A 104 23.73 5.97 -36.58
N GLY A 105 22.97 5.17 -35.85
CA GLY A 105 22.75 5.36 -34.41
C GLY A 105 22.22 4.09 -33.74
N CYS A 106 22.11 4.14 -32.42
CA CYS A 106 21.53 3.08 -31.61
C CYS A 106 20.10 3.42 -31.18
N ILE A 107 19.36 2.40 -30.77
CA ILE A 107 17.99 2.47 -30.30
C ILE A 107 18.01 2.27 -28.79
N ASP A 108 17.33 3.14 -28.04
CA ASP A 108 17.14 2.96 -26.60
C ASP A 108 16.32 1.70 -26.31
N SER A 109 16.68 0.97 -25.26
CA SER A 109 15.83 -0.11 -24.75
C SER A 109 14.44 0.42 -24.41
N GLY A 110 13.41 -0.37 -24.67
CA GLY A 110 12.04 -0.05 -24.28
C GLY A 110 11.86 -0.03 -22.76
N ALA A 111 10.79 0.61 -22.28
CA ALA A 111 10.38 0.43 -20.89
C ALA A 111 10.01 -1.05 -20.67
N GLY A 112 10.40 -1.61 -19.52
CA GLY A 112 10.36 -3.04 -19.24
C GLY A 112 11.48 -3.85 -19.89
N TYR A 113 12.44 -3.20 -20.55
CA TYR A 113 13.60 -3.85 -21.15
C TYR A 113 14.90 -3.16 -20.76
N PHE A 114 16.00 -3.90 -20.81
CA PHE A 114 17.34 -3.42 -20.53
C PHE A 114 18.38 -3.94 -21.51
N VAL A 115 19.52 -3.25 -21.56
CA VAL A 115 20.73 -3.68 -22.28
C VAL A 115 21.94 -3.47 -21.38
N ASP A 116 22.54 -4.54 -20.90
CA ASP A 116 23.68 -4.53 -19.97
C ASP A 116 25.05 -4.77 -20.65
N GLN A 117 25.04 -5.00 -21.97
CA GLN A 117 26.25 -5.27 -22.75
C GLN A 117 26.53 -4.17 -23.78
N LEU A 118 27.78 -3.73 -23.86
CA LEU A 118 28.24 -2.87 -24.95
C LEU A 118 28.18 -3.60 -26.30
N GLY A 119 27.72 -2.91 -27.33
CA GLY A 119 27.62 -3.49 -28.67
C GLY A 119 26.49 -4.49 -28.83
N ALA A 120 25.40 -4.39 -28.06
CA ALA A 120 24.29 -5.32 -28.11
C ALA A 120 23.43 -5.17 -29.38
N ALA A 121 23.06 -6.29 -30.00
CA ALA A 121 22.14 -6.32 -31.13
C ALA A 121 20.66 -6.45 -30.71
N SER A 122 20.39 -6.68 -29.42
CA SER A 122 19.05 -6.89 -28.87
C SER A 122 18.95 -6.32 -27.46
N GLN A 123 17.71 -6.13 -27.00
CA GLN A 123 17.37 -5.84 -25.62
C GLN A 123 16.83 -7.09 -24.92
N PHE A 124 16.86 -7.09 -23.59
CA PHE A 124 16.36 -8.16 -22.73
C PHE A 124 15.18 -7.66 -21.90
N GLU A 125 14.14 -8.46 -21.75
CA GLU A 125 12.98 -8.10 -20.92
C GLU A 125 13.28 -8.23 -19.43
N CYS A 126 12.71 -7.34 -18.62
CA CYS A 126 12.73 -7.47 -17.18
C CYS A 126 12.04 -8.77 -16.75
N GLN A 127 12.63 -9.49 -15.81
CA GLN A 127 12.03 -10.69 -15.25
C GLN A 127 10.98 -10.32 -14.21
N ILE A 128 10.04 -11.23 -13.92
CA ILE A 128 9.08 -11.05 -12.83
C ILE A 128 9.77 -10.66 -11.51
N GLY A 129 9.10 -9.83 -10.72
CA GLY A 129 9.70 -9.18 -9.55
C GLY A 129 10.62 -8.00 -9.87
N THR A 130 10.88 -7.71 -11.16
CA THR A 130 11.66 -6.53 -11.57
C THR A 130 10.95 -5.74 -12.66
N PHE A 131 11.17 -4.44 -12.70
CA PHE A 131 10.57 -3.54 -13.68
C PHE A 131 11.53 -2.42 -14.08
N GLN A 132 11.19 -1.71 -15.16
CA GLN A 132 11.95 -0.54 -15.60
C GLN A 132 11.03 0.48 -16.31
N PRO A 133 10.67 1.60 -15.66
CA PRO A 133 9.75 2.58 -16.25
C PRO A 133 10.38 3.43 -17.36
N THR A 134 11.70 3.57 -17.38
CA THR A 134 12.40 4.49 -18.30
C THR A 134 13.08 3.73 -19.44
N ARG A 135 13.04 4.31 -20.65
CA ARG A 135 13.78 3.79 -21.82
C ARG A 135 15.29 4.01 -21.68
N GLY A 136 16.08 3.23 -22.39
CA GLY A 136 17.53 3.45 -22.46
C GLY A 136 18.28 2.97 -21.21
N MET A 137 17.71 2.01 -20.49
CA MET A 137 18.22 1.58 -19.18
C MET A 137 19.05 0.31 -19.30
N SER A 138 20.09 0.22 -18.48
CA SER A 138 21.02 -0.92 -18.51
C SER A 138 20.67 -2.04 -17.55
N SER A 139 19.62 -1.88 -16.75
CA SER A 139 19.16 -2.88 -15.79
C SER A 139 17.70 -2.63 -15.37
N CYS A 140 17.07 -3.68 -14.83
CA CYS A 140 15.77 -3.60 -14.17
C CYS A 140 15.94 -3.47 -12.64
N GLY A 141 15.08 -2.70 -12.00
CA GLY A 141 15.02 -2.59 -10.53
C GLY A 141 14.03 -3.60 -9.96
N PRO A 142 14.23 -4.11 -8.72
CA PRO A 142 13.22 -4.95 -8.07
C PRO A 142 11.95 -4.12 -7.79
N SER A 143 10.80 -4.79 -7.72
CA SER A 143 9.59 -4.15 -7.18
C SER A 143 9.86 -3.62 -5.77
N SER A 144 9.30 -2.48 -5.45
CA SER A 144 9.35 -1.85 -4.15
C SER A 144 8.51 -2.64 -3.14
N ALA A 145 8.82 -2.51 -1.85
CA ALA A 145 7.92 -2.97 -0.79
C ALA A 145 6.53 -2.34 -0.97
N GLY A 146 5.51 -3.11 -0.65
CA GLY A 146 4.11 -2.81 -0.93
C GLY A 146 3.66 -3.11 -2.36
N HIS A 147 4.56 -3.54 -3.24
CA HIS A 147 4.26 -3.81 -4.64
C HIS A 147 4.77 -5.18 -5.07
N TYR A 148 4.29 -5.64 -6.22
CA TYR A 148 4.76 -6.85 -6.89
C TYR A 148 4.77 -6.65 -8.42
N VAL A 149 5.54 -7.48 -9.13
CA VAL A 149 5.56 -7.52 -10.60
C VAL A 149 5.40 -8.97 -11.03
N ASP A 150 4.26 -9.31 -11.61
CA ASP A 150 3.90 -10.68 -11.97
C ASP A 150 4.02 -10.99 -13.48
N SER A 151 4.40 -9.99 -14.26
CA SER A 151 4.50 -10.07 -15.72
C SER A 151 5.91 -9.74 -16.20
N PRO A 152 6.51 -10.55 -17.09
CA PRO A 152 7.80 -10.22 -17.69
C PRO A 152 7.66 -8.98 -18.58
N GLY A 153 8.76 -8.24 -18.73
CA GLY A 153 8.79 -7.03 -19.54
C GLY A 153 7.98 -5.86 -18.96
N SER A 154 7.69 -5.86 -17.65
CA SER A 154 6.88 -4.81 -17.05
C SER A 154 7.63 -3.47 -16.96
N ALA A 155 6.97 -2.41 -17.40
CA ALA A 155 7.43 -1.04 -17.19
C ALA A 155 7.04 -0.49 -15.81
N ASP A 156 6.08 -1.14 -15.14
CA ASP A 156 5.47 -0.66 -13.90
C ASP A 156 5.41 -1.79 -12.86
N GLU A 157 5.15 -1.39 -11.61
CA GLU A 157 4.89 -2.30 -10.51
C GLU A 157 3.43 -2.20 -10.04
N THR A 158 2.87 -3.31 -9.58
CA THR A 158 1.47 -3.39 -9.12
C THR A 158 1.42 -3.23 -7.61
N PRO A 159 0.68 -2.24 -7.08
CA PRO A 159 0.53 -2.06 -5.64
C PRO A 159 -0.34 -3.16 -5.03
N CYS A 160 0.02 -3.62 -3.83
CA CYS A 160 -0.89 -4.39 -2.99
C CYS A 160 -2.13 -3.56 -2.65
N PRO A 161 -3.34 -4.11 -2.73
CA PRO A 161 -4.57 -3.38 -2.39
C PRO A 161 -4.62 -3.02 -0.90
N ALA A 162 -5.34 -1.95 -0.55
CA ALA A 162 -5.68 -1.62 0.83
C ALA A 162 -6.27 -2.84 1.55
N GLY A 163 -5.99 -2.96 2.85
CA GLY A 163 -6.23 -4.16 3.65
C GLY A 163 -5.10 -5.19 3.54
N THR A 164 -4.16 -5.02 2.61
CA THR A 164 -2.98 -5.89 2.46
C THR A 164 -1.70 -5.06 2.32
N TYR A 165 -0.57 -5.65 2.72
CA TYR A 165 0.74 -5.03 2.60
C TYR A 165 1.78 -6.05 2.13
N ASN A 166 2.92 -5.57 1.63
CA ASN A 166 4.05 -6.45 1.32
C ASN A 166 5.34 -5.85 1.91
N PRO A 167 5.98 -6.50 2.90
CA PRO A 167 7.20 -5.96 3.51
C PRO A 167 8.47 -6.17 2.67
N HIS A 168 8.39 -6.89 1.54
CA HIS A 168 9.54 -7.32 0.75
C HIS A 168 9.62 -6.61 -0.61
N ASN A 169 10.86 -6.34 -1.05
CA ASN A 169 11.16 -5.93 -2.42
C ASN A 169 11.25 -7.17 -3.34
N GLY A 170 10.97 -7.00 -4.63
CA GLY A 170 11.16 -8.04 -5.65
C GLY A 170 10.06 -9.10 -5.68
N SER A 171 8.90 -8.80 -5.12
CA SER A 171 7.77 -9.73 -5.09
C SER A 171 7.22 -9.99 -6.48
N THR A 172 6.92 -11.26 -6.75
CA THR A 172 6.60 -11.75 -8.10
C THR A 172 5.12 -12.04 -8.33
N SER A 173 4.26 -11.81 -7.34
CA SER A 173 2.83 -12.16 -7.42
C SER A 173 2.04 -11.47 -6.32
N GLN A 174 0.73 -11.34 -6.54
CA GLN A 174 -0.27 -10.88 -5.58
C GLN A 174 -0.25 -11.69 -4.26
N THR A 175 0.21 -12.94 -4.27
CA THR A 175 0.32 -13.77 -3.05
C THR A 175 1.34 -13.23 -2.04
N ALA A 176 2.20 -12.29 -2.44
CA ALA A 176 3.10 -11.59 -1.53
C ALA A 176 2.40 -10.50 -0.72
N CYS A 177 1.19 -10.10 -1.10
CA CYS A 177 0.37 -9.16 -0.34
C CYS A 177 -0.30 -9.90 0.81
N VAL A 178 0.20 -9.70 2.02
CA VAL A 178 -0.32 -10.27 3.26
C VAL A 178 -1.42 -9.38 3.82
N SER A 179 -2.49 -9.98 4.35
CA SER A 179 -3.57 -9.24 5.01
C SER A 179 -3.07 -8.51 6.25
N ALA A 180 -3.68 -7.35 6.54
CA ALA A 180 -3.53 -6.72 7.84
C ALA A 180 -4.02 -7.67 8.94
N SER A 181 -3.22 -7.86 9.98
CA SER A 181 -3.55 -8.69 11.13
C SER A 181 -4.66 -8.08 11.98
N LEU A 182 -5.36 -8.88 12.78
CA LEU A 182 -6.32 -8.43 13.77
C LEU A 182 -5.70 -7.36 14.69
N GLY A 183 -6.41 -6.25 14.89
CA GLY A 183 -5.91 -5.07 15.60
C GLY A 183 -4.99 -4.18 14.74
N TYR A 184 -4.92 -4.41 13.43
CA TYR A 184 -4.19 -3.58 12.48
C TYR A 184 -5.03 -3.26 11.24
N PHE A 185 -4.71 -2.16 10.59
CA PHE A 185 -5.32 -1.75 9.32
C PHE A 185 -4.27 -1.29 8.30
N VAL A 186 -4.63 -1.37 7.02
CA VAL A 186 -3.85 -0.84 5.90
C VAL A 186 -4.78 0.00 5.01
N ASN A 187 -4.65 1.32 5.06
CA ASN A 187 -5.55 2.24 4.39
C ASN A 187 -5.12 2.66 2.98
N LEU A 188 -3.89 2.34 2.55
CA LEU A 188 -3.33 2.76 1.27
C LEU A 188 -2.91 1.56 0.43
N ASN A 189 -3.23 1.63 -0.86
CA ASN A 189 -2.63 0.73 -1.85
C ASN A 189 -1.11 0.96 -1.89
N GLY A 190 -0.34 -0.11 -2.05
CA GLY A 190 1.12 -0.02 -2.13
C GLY A 190 1.80 0.08 -0.76
N SER A 191 1.10 -0.24 0.33
CA SER A 191 1.67 -0.17 1.67
C SER A 191 2.68 -1.28 1.91
N SER A 192 3.83 -0.93 2.49
CA SER A 192 4.86 -1.90 2.88
C SER A 192 4.68 -2.45 4.30
N LYS A 193 3.74 -1.89 5.06
CA LYS A 193 3.49 -2.19 6.47
C LYS A 193 2.01 -2.00 6.78
N GLN A 194 1.58 -2.63 7.86
CA GLN A 194 0.32 -2.39 8.53
C GLN A 194 0.45 -1.34 9.65
N THR A 195 -0.67 -0.71 10.01
CA THR A 195 -0.77 0.30 11.07
C THR A 195 -1.56 -0.30 12.23
N PRO A 196 -1.04 -0.31 13.47
CA PRO A 196 -1.79 -0.79 14.62
C PRO A 196 -2.99 0.12 14.91
N CYS A 197 -4.06 -0.46 15.43
CA CYS A 197 -5.11 0.30 16.09
C CYS A 197 -4.56 1.05 17.32
N PRO A 198 -5.29 2.05 17.84
CA PRO A 198 -5.00 2.63 19.15
C PRO A 198 -4.92 1.56 20.25
N VAL A 199 -4.40 1.94 21.42
CA VAL A 199 -4.44 1.07 22.60
C VAL A 199 -5.89 0.74 22.97
N SER A 200 -6.12 -0.46 23.51
CA SER A 200 -7.47 -0.97 23.86
C SER A 200 -8.43 -0.88 22.68
N HIS A 201 -7.95 -1.17 21.47
CA HIS A 201 -8.79 -1.25 20.28
C HIS A 201 -8.39 -2.44 19.41
N VAL A 202 -9.41 -3.10 18.87
CA VAL A 202 -9.26 -4.22 17.93
C VAL A 202 -10.09 -4.01 16.68
N THR A 203 -9.70 -4.66 15.58
CA THR A 203 -10.51 -4.67 14.36
C THR A 203 -11.52 -5.82 14.40
N LEU A 204 -12.66 -5.69 13.70
CA LEU A 204 -13.63 -6.78 13.56
C LEU A 204 -13.09 -8.03 12.84
N GLY A 205 -11.93 -7.91 12.19
CA GLY A 205 -11.29 -9.00 11.48
C GLY A 205 -9.99 -8.59 10.83
N GLU A 206 -9.44 -9.53 10.08
CA GLU A 206 -8.25 -9.34 9.25
C GLU A 206 -8.57 -8.48 8.02
N ALA A 207 -7.51 -7.91 7.42
CA ALA A 207 -7.55 -7.09 6.21
C ALA A 207 -8.34 -5.78 6.34
N SER A 208 -8.45 -5.23 7.55
CA SER A 208 -9.06 -3.92 7.78
C SER A 208 -8.39 -2.79 7.01
N ILE A 209 -9.22 -1.87 6.51
CA ILE A 209 -8.78 -0.79 5.60
C ILE A 209 -8.80 0.60 6.24
N SER A 210 -9.32 0.73 7.46
CA SER A 210 -9.57 2.04 8.06
C SER A 210 -9.43 1.99 9.57
N ILE A 211 -8.95 3.09 10.14
CA ILE A 211 -8.96 3.31 11.60
C ILE A 211 -10.38 3.32 12.17
N SER A 212 -11.40 3.62 11.36
CA SER A 212 -12.79 3.56 11.81
C SER A 212 -13.29 2.14 12.07
N GLU A 213 -12.53 1.13 11.67
CA GLU A 213 -12.80 -0.28 11.99
C GLU A 213 -12.09 -0.73 13.28
N CYS A 214 -11.26 0.14 13.88
CA CYS A 214 -10.75 -0.07 15.23
C CYS A 214 -11.87 0.28 16.21
N LEU A 215 -12.41 -0.74 16.86
CA LEU A 215 -13.41 -0.66 17.92
C LEU A 215 -12.71 -0.80 19.27
N ILE A 216 -13.34 -0.30 20.34
CA ILE A 216 -12.80 -0.45 21.69
C ILE A 216 -12.78 -1.95 22.05
N ASP A 217 -11.73 -2.32 22.75
CA ASP A 217 -11.39 -3.66 23.25
C ASP A 217 -10.79 -3.41 24.63
N SER A 218 -11.66 -3.27 25.62
CA SER A 218 -11.34 -2.75 26.96
C SER A 218 -10.40 -3.68 27.73
N ASP A 219 -10.65 -4.98 27.72
CA ASP A 219 -9.84 -6.03 28.36
C ASP A 219 -8.66 -6.57 27.50
N ASN A 220 -8.62 -6.25 26.20
CA ASN A 220 -7.63 -6.74 25.23
C ASN A 220 -7.68 -8.24 24.93
N ASP A 221 -8.84 -8.90 25.05
CA ASP A 221 -9.00 -10.30 24.65
C ASP A 221 -9.14 -10.50 23.13
N LYS A 222 -9.30 -9.38 22.39
CA LYS A 222 -9.47 -9.25 20.93
C LYS A 222 -10.90 -9.46 20.42
N GLU A 223 -11.87 -9.47 21.30
CA GLU A 223 -13.28 -9.25 21.01
C GLU A 223 -13.58 -7.77 21.29
N PRO A 224 -14.22 -7.02 20.38
CA PRO A 224 -14.61 -5.65 20.70
C PRO A 224 -15.79 -5.62 21.67
N ASP A 225 -15.84 -4.62 22.56
CA ASP A 225 -16.88 -4.41 23.59
C ASP A 225 -18.33 -4.54 23.04
N LEU A 226 -18.55 -4.14 21.78
CA LEU A 226 -19.87 -4.27 21.14
C LEU A 226 -20.34 -5.72 20.89
N LEU A 227 -19.43 -6.68 20.99
CA LEU A 227 -19.62 -8.11 20.76
C LEU A 227 -19.21 -8.96 21.98
N ASP A 228 -18.47 -8.36 22.91
CA ASP A 228 -18.16 -8.93 24.21
C ASP A 228 -19.37 -8.82 25.15
N LEU A 229 -19.41 -9.64 26.20
CA LEU A 229 -20.45 -9.65 27.23
C LEU A 229 -19.90 -9.34 28.63
N ASP A 230 -18.58 -9.11 28.73
CA ASP A 230 -17.78 -8.97 29.94
C ASP A 230 -16.57 -8.10 29.58
N ASP A 231 -16.79 -6.79 29.43
CA ASP A 231 -15.85 -5.86 28.79
C ASP A 231 -14.52 -5.65 29.58
N ASP A 232 -14.45 -5.96 30.89
CA ASP A 232 -13.22 -6.04 31.71
C ASP A 232 -12.73 -7.46 31.97
N ASN A 233 -13.56 -8.48 31.72
CA ASN A 233 -13.25 -9.89 31.92
C ASN A 233 -12.96 -10.23 33.38
N ASP A 234 -13.66 -9.56 34.28
CA ASP A 234 -13.58 -9.77 35.73
C ASP A 234 -14.45 -10.98 36.16
N GLY A 235 -15.33 -11.47 35.26
CA GLY A 235 -16.22 -12.61 35.44
C GLY A 235 -17.68 -12.23 35.73
N VAL A 236 -18.02 -10.95 35.81
CA VAL A 236 -19.37 -10.40 35.92
C VAL A 236 -19.79 -9.83 34.56
N LEU A 237 -20.89 -10.33 34.01
CA LEU A 237 -21.36 -9.85 32.71
C LEU A 237 -21.84 -8.39 32.80
N ASP A 238 -21.63 -7.59 31.75
CA ASP A 238 -21.94 -6.13 31.71
C ASP A 238 -23.38 -5.80 32.17
N GLN A 239 -24.32 -6.70 31.91
CA GLN A 239 -25.72 -6.52 32.29
C GLN A 239 -25.98 -6.59 33.81
N ASN A 240 -25.02 -7.14 34.55
CA ASN A 240 -25.04 -7.35 36.00
C ASN A 240 -23.88 -6.61 36.69
N ASP A 241 -23.06 -5.88 35.93
CA ASP A 241 -21.91 -5.12 36.40
C ASP A 241 -22.28 -3.62 36.45
N LEU A 242 -22.09 -2.98 37.61
CA LEU A 242 -22.40 -1.56 37.79
C LEU A 242 -21.30 -0.60 37.32
N CYS A 243 -20.11 -1.09 37.01
CA CYS A 243 -18.94 -0.31 36.59
C CYS A 243 -18.28 -0.78 35.29
N SER A 244 -18.80 -1.80 34.58
CA SER A 244 -18.38 -2.18 33.22
C SER A 244 -18.14 -0.96 32.32
N PRO A 245 -16.97 -0.86 31.65
CA PRO A 245 -15.91 -1.88 31.49
C PRO A 245 -14.87 -1.95 32.63
N GLY A 246 -15.06 -1.21 33.72
CA GLY A 246 -14.24 -1.28 34.94
C GLY A 246 -12.72 -1.31 34.78
N MET A 247 -12.09 -1.83 35.83
CA MET A 247 -10.66 -2.09 35.91
C MET A 247 -10.41 -3.46 35.30
N THR A 248 -9.36 -3.56 34.48
CA THR A 248 -8.94 -4.84 33.91
C THR A 248 -7.84 -5.47 34.77
N ASP A 249 -7.53 -6.75 34.55
CA ASP A 249 -6.53 -7.55 35.30
C ASP A 249 -6.92 -7.91 36.77
N TRP A 250 -8.21 -8.01 37.08
CA TRP A 250 -8.71 -8.60 38.33
C TRP A 250 -9.87 -9.57 38.06
N THR A 251 -10.41 -10.17 39.11
CA THR A 251 -11.60 -11.03 39.01
C THR A 251 -12.50 -10.78 40.20
N SER A 252 -13.80 -10.59 39.95
CA SER A 252 -14.83 -10.46 40.98
C SER A 252 -14.82 -11.65 41.94
N GLY A 253 -14.91 -11.34 43.23
CA GLY A 253 -14.99 -12.32 44.29
C GLY A 253 -15.19 -11.69 45.66
N LEU A 254 -15.72 -12.48 46.60
CA LEU A 254 -16.11 -12.07 47.98
C LEU A 254 -15.02 -11.40 48.85
N SER A 255 -13.80 -11.25 48.34
CA SER A 255 -12.69 -10.59 49.05
C SER A 255 -12.40 -9.17 48.57
N ASN A 256 -12.91 -8.80 47.40
CA ASN A 256 -12.51 -7.63 46.62
C ASN A 256 -13.64 -7.07 45.73
N ASP A 257 -14.82 -7.68 45.82
CA ASP A 257 -16.12 -7.25 45.31
C ASP A 257 -17.11 -7.84 46.33
N TYR A 258 -17.38 -7.09 47.40
CA TYR A 258 -18.02 -7.62 48.59
C TYR A 258 -19.52 -7.88 48.37
N ASP A 259 -20.20 -7.01 47.64
CA ASP A 259 -21.62 -7.09 47.39
C ASP A 259 -21.97 -7.87 46.10
N GLY A 260 -20.98 -8.09 45.24
CA GLY A 260 -21.06 -8.89 44.02
C GLY A 260 -21.63 -8.13 42.83
N ASP A 261 -21.46 -6.81 42.79
CA ASP A 261 -21.99 -5.94 41.74
C ASP A 261 -21.04 -5.73 40.55
N GLY A 262 -19.88 -6.39 40.56
CA GLY A 262 -18.85 -6.27 39.53
C GLY A 262 -17.85 -5.14 39.76
N CYS A 263 -17.93 -4.42 40.88
CA CYS A 263 -17.03 -3.31 41.17
C CYS A 263 -15.95 -3.65 42.18
N HIS A 264 -14.72 -3.21 41.87
CA HIS A 264 -13.59 -3.46 42.74
C HIS A 264 -13.60 -2.52 43.94
N ASP A 265 -13.82 -3.07 45.14
CA ASP A 265 -13.89 -2.36 46.43
C ASP A 265 -12.83 -1.26 46.58
N GLU A 266 -11.56 -1.54 46.24
CA GLU A 266 -10.47 -0.61 46.57
C GLU A 266 -10.39 0.62 45.66
N ASP A 267 -10.89 0.55 44.42
CA ASP A 267 -10.54 1.50 43.37
C ASP A 267 -11.73 1.98 42.51
N GLU A 268 -12.83 1.23 42.44
CA GLU A 268 -13.97 1.52 41.54
C GLU A 268 -15.30 1.62 42.26
N ASP A 269 -15.44 0.87 43.35
CA ASP A 269 -16.58 0.99 44.24
C ASP A 269 -16.35 2.10 45.28
N LEU A 270 -17.42 2.78 45.67
CA LEU A 270 -17.42 3.78 46.73
C LEU A 270 -18.42 3.43 47.84
N ASP A 271 -19.15 2.33 47.71
CA ASP A 271 -20.22 1.83 48.57
C ASP A 271 -20.11 0.30 48.57
N ASP A 272 -19.00 -0.20 49.16
CA ASP A 272 -18.52 -1.59 49.15
C ASP A 272 -19.61 -2.66 49.50
N ASP A 273 -20.66 -2.29 50.22
CA ASP A 273 -21.77 -3.17 50.58
C ASP A 273 -23.14 -2.80 49.98
N ASN A 274 -23.19 -1.74 49.18
CA ASN A 274 -24.35 -1.18 48.49
C ASN A 274 -25.58 -0.93 49.40
N ASP A 275 -25.35 -0.57 50.66
CA ASP A 275 -26.39 -0.16 51.60
C ASP A 275 -26.81 1.32 51.44
N GLY A 276 -26.16 2.03 50.52
CA GLY A 276 -26.46 3.42 50.17
C GLY A 276 -25.67 4.44 50.99
N LEU A 277 -24.66 4.02 51.74
CA LEU A 277 -23.66 4.86 52.37
C LEU A 277 -22.29 4.62 51.75
N SER A 278 -21.67 5.68 51.23
CA SER A 278 -20.30 5.54 50.75
C SER A 278 -19.30 5.28 51.89
N ASP A 279 -18.15 4.64 51.61
CA ASP A 279 -17.11 4.33 52.61
C ASP A 279 -16.69 5.55 53.44
N LEU A 280 -16.72 6.74 52.83
CA LEU A 280 -16.38 7.99 53.50
C LEU A 280 -17.43 8.39 54.56
N ASP A 281 -18.71 8.19 54.26
CA ASP A 281 -19.82 8.48 55.16
C ASP A 281 -19.89 7.45 56.30
N GLU A 282 -19.54 6.21 56.02
CA GLU A 282 -19.47 5.14 57.00
C GLU A 282 -18.30 5.30 57.95
N ALA A 283 -17.11 5.65 57.43
CA ALA A 283 -15.97 6.04 58.26
C ALA A 283 -16.33 7.22 59.20
N ALA A 284 -17.22 8.13 58.76
CA ALA A 284 -17.71 9.23 59.57
C ALA A 284 -18.76 8.80 60.62
N ARG A 285 -19.52 7.73 60.34
CA ARG A 285 -20.54 7.14 61.24
C ARG A 285 -19.99 6.06 62.17
N GLY A 286 -18.84 5.50 61.84
CA GLY A 286 -18.23 4.36 62.54
C GLY A 286 -18.87 3.02 62.21
N THR A 287 -19.47 2.89 61.03
CA THR A 287 -19.95 1.64 60.43
C THR A 287 -18.83 1.01 59.58
N ASP A 288 -18.93 -0.28 59.29
CA ASP A 288 -17.96 -1.05 58.51
C ASP A 288 -18.35 -1.04 57.02
N PRO A 289 -17.53 -0.49 56.11
CA PRO A 289 -17.88 -0.38 54.68
C PRO A 289 -18.21 -1.67 53.95
N ARG A 290 -17.83 -2.80 54.55
CA ARG A 290 -18.05 -4.12 53.97
C ARG A 290 -19.07 -4.90 54.79
N ASP A 291 -19.98 -4.23 55.49
CA ASP A 291 -21.01 -4.91 56.26
C ASP A 291 -22.26 -4.03 56.31
N PRO A 292 -23.30 -4.38 55.53
CA PRO A 292 -24.47 -3.53 55.39
C PRO A 292 -25.30 -3.47 56.67
N ASP A 293 -24.95 -4.27 57.70
CA ASP A 293 -25.50 -4.24 59.07
C ASP A 293 -24.39 -4.49 60.10
N THR A 294 -23.54 -3.48 60.32
CA THR A 294 -22.35 -3.54 61.18
C THR A 294 -22.64 -4.05 62.59
N ASP A 295 -23.84 -3.78 63.14
CA ASP A 295 -24.22 -4.18 64.50
C ASP A 295 -25.09 -5.45 64.59
N GLY A 296 -25.50 -5.99 63.46
CA GLY A 296 -26.19 -7.27 63.30
C GLY A 296 -27.62 -7.26 63.86
N ASP A 297 -28.29 -6.10 63.87
CA ASP A 297 -29.65 -5.96 64.39
C ASP A 297 -30.76 -6.25 63.37
N GLY A 298 -30.37 -6.45 62.10
CA GLY A 298 -31.23 -6.72 60.95
C GLY A 298 -31.68 -5.47 60.19
N VAL A 299 -31.19 -4.29 60.56
CA VAL A 299 -31.47 -3.01 59.91
C VAL A 299 -30.19 -2.49 59.26
N CYS A 300 -30.28 -2.06 58.00
CA CYS A 300 -29.08 -1.58 57.31
C CYS A 300 -28.55 -0.30 57.95
N ASP A 301 -27.23 -0.12 57.94
CA ASP A 301 -26.59 1.13 58.38
C ASP A 301 -27.03 2.32 57.51
N GLY A 302 -27.22 2.04 56.23
CA GLY A 302 -27.70 2.91 55.17
C GLY A 302 -29.20 2.86 54.84
N PRO A 303 -29.62 3.74 53.92
CA PRO A 303 -31.01 3.87 53.51
C PRO A 303 -31.46 2.82 52.48
N VAL A 304 -30.55 2.03 51.91
CA VAL A 304 -30.80 1.02 50.87
C VAL A 304 -30.60 -0.37 51.46
N ALA A 305 -31.40 -1.33 51.00
CA ALA A 305 -31.17 -2.74 51.31
C ALA A 305 -30.47 -3.37 50.10
N PRO A 306 -29.26 -3.92 50.24
CA PRO A 306 -28.54 -4.52 49.13
C PRO A 306 -29.31 -5.72 48.57
N ALA A 307 -29.17 -5.99 47.27
CA ALA A 307 -29.88 -7.10 46.62
C ALA A 307 -29.54 -8.48 47.22
N ASN A 308 -28.33 -8.61 47.77
CA ASN A 308 -27.76 -9.83 48.34
C ASN A 308 -27.57 -9.76 49.87
N GLY A 309 -27.88 -8.62 50.50
CA GLY A 309 -27.56 -8.31 51.90
C GLY A 309 -28.56 -8.90 52.92
N ASP A 310 -28.06 -9.17 54.13
CA ASP A 310 -28.80 -9.79 55.24
C ASP A 310 -29.62 -8.77 56.08
N CYS A 311 -29.75 -7.52 55.60
CA CYS A 311 -30.36 -6.40 56.32
C CYS A 311 -31.64 -5.87 55.65
N THR A 312 -32.43 -5.10 56.39
CA THR A 312 -33.60 -4.39 55.86
C THR A 312 -33.40 -2.89 55.96
N ALA A 313 -33.64 -2.17 54.87
CA ALA A 313 -33.54 -0.71 54.85
C ALA A 313 -34.40 -0.12 55.96
N GLN A 314 -33.88 0.91 56.66
CA GLN A 314 -34.60 1.57 57.71
C GLN A 314 -36.02 1.94 57.25
N VAL A 315 -37.02 1.26 57.83
CA VAL A 315 -38.39 1.78 57.81
C VAL A 315 -38.31 3.14 58.46
N ASP A 316 -38.65 4.18 57.70
CA ASP A 316 -38.71 5.51 58.26
C ASP A 316 -39.54 5.47 59.57
N ALA A 317 -39.29 6.43 60.46
CA ALA A 317 -39.99 6.52 61.75
C ALA A 317 -41.52 6.72 61.61
N SER A 318 -42.10 6.55 60.42
CA SER A 318 -43.53 6.58 60.12
C SER A 318 -44.18 5.20 60.00
N GLY A 319 -43.40 4.11 59.87
CA GLY A 319 -43.93 2.73 59.93
C GLY A 319 -45.01 2.42 58.89
N VAL A 320 -44.99 3.12 57.75
CA VAL A 320 -45.84 2.80 56.61
C VAL A 320 -45.00 2.17 55.51
N GLU A 321 -45.41 1.00 55.03
CA GLU A 321 -44.93 0.51 53.75
C GLU A 321 -45.23 1.60 52.71
N ASP A 322 -44.18 2.19 52.11
CA ASP A 322 -44.36 3.14 51.02
C ASP A 322 -44.85 2.35 49.80
N LEU A 323 -46.16 2.22 49.70
CA LEU A 323 -46.85 1.68 48.54
C LEU A 323 -46.50 2.58 47.36
N GLY A 324 -45.47 2.19 46.61
CA GLY A 324 -44.94 2.95 45.48
C GLY A 324 -46.01 3.40 44.47
N PRO A 325 -45.65 4.29 43.52
CA PRO A 325 -46.58 5.05 42.68
C PRO A 325 -47.56 4.21 41.83
N GLY A 326 -47.37 2.89 41.74
CA GLY A 326 -48.30 1.95 41.11
C GLY A 326 -49.67 1.86 41.79
N TYR A 327 -49.77 2.06 43.11
CA TYR A 327 -51.05 1.96 43.82
C TYR A 327 -52.01 3.11 43.49
N LEU A 328 -51.46 4.31 43.27
CA LEU A 328 -52.24 5.48 42.85
C LEU A 328 -52.79 5.31 41.43
N TRP A 329 -52.00 4.69 40.53
CA TRP A 329 -52.41 4.35 39.17
C TRP A 329 -53.50 3.27 39.15
N MET A 330 -53.36 2.26 40.00
CA MET A 330 -54.33 1.17 40.14
C MET A 330 -55.66 1.66 40.74
N LEU A 331 -55.61 2.56 41.73
CA LEU A 331 -56.79 3.25 42.27
C LEU A 331 -57.45 4.17 41.23
N CYS A 332 -56.67 4.91 40.43
CA CYS A 332 -57.19 5.72 39.34
C CYS A 332 -57.91 4.87 38.27
N CYS A 333 -57.33 3.73 37.89
CA CYS A 333 -57.93 2.77 36.96
C CYS A 333 -59.22 2.16 37.52
N LEU A 334 -59.26 1.81 38.81
CA LEU A 334 -60.46 1.27 39.46
C LEU A 334 -61.60 2.29 39.53
N VAL A 335 -61.27 3.55 39.82
CA VAL A 335 -62.23 4.68 39.82
C VAL A 335 -62.73 4.97 38.40
N LEU A 336 -61.85 4.95 37.38
CA LEU A 336 -62.23 5.09 35.97
C LEU A 336 -63.13 3.94 35.50
N LEU A 337 -62.84 2.71 35.89
CA LEU A 337 -63.64 1.53 35.55
C LEU A 337 -65.02 1.57 36.23
N LEU A 338 -65.09 2.00 37.49
CA LEU A 338 -66.35 2.24 38.21
C LEU A 338 -67.18 3.37 37.57
N LEU A 339 -66.54 4.47 37.14
CA LEU A 339 -67.21 5.56 36.42
C LEU A 339 -67.73 5.11 35.06
N LEU A 340 -66.97 4.29 34.32
CA LEU A 340 -67.40 3.69 33.05
C LEU A 340 -68.59 2.75 33.22
N LEU A 341 -68.59 1.91 34.27
CA LEU A 341 -69.69 1.02 34.61
C LEU A 341 -70.96 1.77 35.05
N LEU A 342 -70.82 2.94 35.69
CA LEU A 342 -71.94 3.82 36.04
C LEU A 342 -72.48 4.62 34.84
N LEU A 343 -71.66 4.91 33.82
CA LEU A 343 -72.05 5.66 32.61
C LEU A 343 -72.63 4.77 31.49
N LEU A 344 -72.28 3.48 31.44
CA LEU A 344 -72.80 2.50 30.47
C LEU A 344 -74.34 2.44 30.35
N PRO A 345 -75.15 2.52 31.43
CA PRO A 345 -76.62 2.54 31.32
C PRO A 345 -77.21 3.88 30.85
N LEU A 346 -76.44 4.97 30.79
CA LEU A 346 -76.91 6.28 30.31
C LEU A 346 -76.82 6.43 28.78
N ILE A 347 -75.91 5.70 28.13
CA ILE A 347 -75.72 5.75 26.67
C ILE A 347 -76.73 4.84 25.93
N GLY A 348 -77.34 3.88 26.60
CA GLY A 348 -78.25 2.89 25.99
C GLY A 348 -79.71 3.32 25.77
N ARG A 349 -80.13 4.52 26.20
CA ARG A 349 -81.57 4.92 26.16
C ARG A 349 -82.02 5.71 24.93
N ASP A 350 -81.13 6.12 24.03
CA ASP A 350 -81.49 6.98 22.90
C ASP A 350 -81.60 6.28 21.52
N ARG A 351 -81.43 4.96 21.43
CA ARG A 351 -81.61 4.21 20.16
C ARG A 351 -82.93 3.44 20.03
N LEU A 352 -84.04 3.98 20.54
CA LEU A 352 -85.39 3.45 20.29
C LEU A 352 -86.44 4.51 19.88
N ARG A 353 -86.01 5.69 19.39
CA ARG A 353 -86.91 6.62 18.69
C ARG A 353 -86.24 7.25 17.46
N ARG A 354 -86.17 6.49 16.37
CA ARG A 354 -86.41 6.94 14.98
C ARG A 354 -86.45 5.73 14.06
#